data_AF-A0A917UC55-F1
#
_entry.id   AF-A0A917UC55-F1
#
_cell.length_a   1.000
_cell.length_b   1.000
_cell.length_c   1.000
_cell.angle_alpha   90.00
_cell.angle_beta   90.00
_cell.angle_gamma   90.00
#
_symmetry.space_group_name_H-M   'P 1'
#
loop_
_entity.id
_entity.type
_entity.pdbx_description
1 polymer ?
#
loop_
_entity_poly.entity_id
_entity_poly.type
_entity_poly.pdbx_seq_one_letter_code
_entity_poly.pdbx_strand_id
1 'polypeptide(L)'
;MNEETRNRALQAALAEAAAIRSTIERKANYNQNLVGLNLTAVAAVAGIVLSEKADVRLLLLLPVLSAALGLSVAAQYRDGRIAGQYLEQVLRPAIARHTGDETLFGWETYYRQRKHNGHLGQAIAMGLIFPGVSTLALAFTLPSMDSWIDLAAWALSAGMLLLLIFGWSSRLIEMIRVRRGRRQPTAVAERLIPAAAPEAP
;
A
#
# COMPACT_ATOMS: atom_id res chain seq x y z
N MET A 1 34.60 -9.18 23.40
CA MET A 1 33.16 -9.44 23.53
C MET A 1 32.97 -10.95 23.59
N ASN A 2 32.41 -11.48 24.69
CA ASN A 2 32.32 -12.92 24.90
C ASN A 2 31.30 -13.56 23.96
N GLU A 3 31.50 -14.85 23.66
CA GLU A 3 30.64 -15.64 22.77
C GLU A 3 29.19 -15.69 23.24
N GLU A 4 28.98 -15.73 24.56
CA GLU A 4 27.66 -15.63 25.19
C GLU A 4 26.99 -14.27 24.93
N THR A 5 27.73 -13.16 25.00
CA THR A 5 27.20 -11.83 24.70
C THR A 5 26.81 -11.71 23.22
N ARG A 6 27.59 -12.32 22.32
CA ARG A 6 27.31 -12.35 20.87
C ARG A 6 26.04 -13.15 20.57
N ASN A 7 25.87 -14.31 21.22
CA ASN A 7 24.68 -15.14 21.04
C ASN A 7 23.41 -14.44 21.55
N ARG A 8 23.47 -13.77 22.72
CA ARG A 8 22.36 -12.96 23.23
C ARG A 8 21.98 -11.81 22.28
N ALA A 9 22.97 -11.12 21.71
CA ALA A 9 22.72 -10.05 20.74
C ALA A 9 22.06 -10.56 19.44
N LEU A 10 22.50 -11.72 18.93
CA LEU A 10 21.89 -12.36 17.77
C LEU A 10 20.44 -12.78 18.05
N GLN A 11 20.18 -13.39 19.21
CA GLN A 11 18.83 -13.76 19.62
C GLN A 11 17.92 -12.54 19.77
N ALA A 12 18.41 -11.44 20.35
CA ALA A 12 17.66 -10.19 20.45
C ALA A 12 17.32 -9.64 19.05
N ALA A 13 18.27 -9.63 18.12
CA ALA A 13 18.04 -9.17 16.75
C ALA A 13 17.05 -10.05 15.98
N LEU A 14 17.11 -11.38 16.15
CA LEU A 14 16.13 -12.30 15.56
C LEU A 14 14.73 -12.14 16.18
N ALA A 15 14.65 -11.91 17.49
CA ALA A 15 13.40 -11.63 18.18
C ALA A 15 12.78 -10.32 17.69
N GLU A 16 13.58 -9.28 17.48
CA GLU A 16 13.13 -8.01 16.91
C GLU A 16 12.65 -8.19 15.46
N ALA A 17 13.36 -8.96 14.63
CA ALA A 17 12.92 -9.30 13.28
C ALA A 17 11.55 -9.99 13.29
N ALA A 18 11.35 -10.95 14.20
CA ALA A 18 10.08 -11.67 14.35
C ALA A 18 8.95 -10.73 14.81
N ALA A 19 9.21 -9.85 15.78
CA ALA A 19 8.26 -8.87 16.28
C ALA A 19 7.81 -7.91 15.16
N ILE A 20 8.75 -7.41 14.36
CA ILE A 20 8.47 -6.55 13.20
C ILE A 20 7.62 -7.28 12.17
N ARG A 21 7.96 -8.53 11.83
CA ARG A 21 7.17 -9.36 10.90
C ARG A 21 5.74 -9.56 11.39
N SER A 22 5.55 -9.87 12.67
CA SER A 22 4.22 -10.01 13.26
C SER A 22 3.40 -8.72 13.19
N THR A 23 4.07 -7.56 13.29
CA THR A 23 3.44 -6.24 13.17
C THR A 23 2.99 -5.98 11.73
N ILE A 24 3.82 -6.33 10.74
CA ILE A 24 3.49 -6.22 9.31
C ILE A 24 2.30 -7.11 8.98
N GLU A 25 2.29 -8.36 9.47
CA GLU A 25 1.20 -9.31 9.25
C GLU A 25 -0.12 -8.82 9.87
N ARG A 26 -0.08 -8.35 11.13
CA ARG A 26 -1.26 -7.80 11.81
C ARG A 26 -1.86 -6.61 11.05
N LYS A 27 -1.01 -5.71 10.54
CA LYS A 27 -1.45 -4.58 9.69
C LYS A 27 -2.00 -5.05 8.34
N ALA A 28 -1.43 -6.09 7.75
CA ALA A 28 -1.95 -6.67 6.50
C ALA A 28 -3.35 -7.27 6.69
N ASN A 29 -3.56 -8.02 7.77
CA ASN A 29 -4.86 -8.60 8.12
C ASN A 29 -5.90 -7.52 8.42
N TYR A 30 -5.52 -6.47 9.15
CA TYR A 30 -6.41 -5.33 9.38
C TYR A 30 -6.83 -4.65 8.08
N ASN A 31 -5.90 -4.45 7.13
CA ASN A 31 -6.24 -3.90 5.81
C ASN A 31 -7.22 -4.79 5.04
N GLN A 32 -7.07 -6.11 5.08
CA GLN A 32 -8.02 -7.04 4.45
C GLN A 32 -9.41 -6.92 5.08
N ASN A 33 -9.48 -6.81 6.40
CA ASN A 33 -10.75 -6.61 7.12
C ASN A 33 -11.44 -5.30 6.71
N LEU A 34 -10.70 -4.19 6.58
CA LEU A 34 -11.26 -2.92 6.13
C LEU A 34 -11.82 -3.00 4.70
N VAL A 35 -11.14 -3.72 3.81
CA VAL A 35 -11.60 -3.94 2.44
C VAL A 35 -12.89 -4.77 2.43
N GLY A 36 -12.91 -5.87 3.19
CA GLY A 36 -14.11 -6.70 3.34
C GLY A 36 -15.29 -5.93 3.93
N LEU A 37 -15.05 -5.08 4.93
CA LEU A 37 -16.05 -4.21 5.51
C LEU A 37 -16.60 -3.21 4.49
N ASN A 38 -15.73 -2.59 3.69
CA ASN A 38 -16.15 -1.67 2.63
C ASN A 38 -17.03 -2.38 1.59
N LEU A 39 -16.62 -3.56 1.12
CA LEU A 39 -17.40 -4.35 0.17
C LEU A 39 -18.76 -4.75 0.75
N THR A 40 -18.81 -5.12 2.03
CA THR A 40 -20.05 -5.45 2.73
C THR A 40 -20.97 -4.25 2.83
N ALA A 41 -20.43 -3.08 3.20
CA ALA A 41 -21.19 -1.84 3.28
C ALA A 41 -21.73 -1.42 1.90
N VAL A 42 -20.90 -1.49 0.86
CA VAL A 42 -21.31 -1.23 -0.52
C VAL A 42 -22.44 -2.17 -0.95
N ALA A 43 -22.28 -3.47 -0.74
CA ALA A 43 -23.29 -4.47 -1.10
C ALA A 43 -24.59 -4.26 -0.33
N ALA A 44 -24.53 -3.93 0.97
CA ALA A 44 -25.71 -3.67 1.78
C ALA A 44 -26.47 -2.43 1.32
N VAL A 45 -25.78 -1.29 1.12
CA VAL A 45 -26.43 -0.05 0.67
C VAL A 45 -26.99 -0.23 -0.74
N ALA A 46 -26.23 -0.82 -1.67
CA ALA A 46 -26.71 -1.10 -3.01
C ALA A 46 -27.92 -2.06 -3.00
N GLY A 47 -27.87 -3.09 -2.17
CA GLY A 47 -28.96 -4.06 -2.01
C GLY A 47 -30.25 -3.40 -1.51
N ILE A 48 -30.16 -2.53 -0.49
CA ILE A 48 -31.31 -1.79 0.04
C ILE A 48 -31.91 -0.87 -1.04
N VAL A 49 -31.07 -0.10 -1.73
CA VAL A 49 -31.51 0.83 -2.78
C VAL A 49 -32.18 0.10 -3.94
N LEU A 50 -31.61 -1.02 -4.40
CA LEU A 50 -32.17 -1.80 -5.51
C LEU A 50 -33.43 -2.59 -5.12
N SER A 51 -33.44 -3.20 -3.93
CA SER A 51 -34.50 -4.13 -3.50
C SER A 51 -35.77 -3.40 -3.05
N GLU A 52 -35.63 -2.33 -2.27
CA GLU A 52 -36.78 -1.67 -1.63
C GLU A 52 -37.29 -0.45 -2.42
N LYS A 53 -36.69 -0.16 -3.60
CA LYS A 53 -36.84 1.14 -4.28
C LYS A 53 -36.59 2.29 -3.29
N ALA A 54 -35.65 2.08 -2.38
CA ALA A 54 -35.33 3.03 -1.34
C ALA A 54 -34.74 4.31 -1.95
N ASP A 55 -34.74 5.38 -1.15
CA ASP A 55 -34.24 6.67 -1.58
C ASP A 55 -32.79 6.57 -2.08
N VAL A 56 -32.58 6.99 -3.33
CA VAL A 56 -31.26 7.00 -4.01
C VAL A 56 -30.24 7.78 -3.19
N ARG A 57 -30.68 8.73 -2.35
CA ARG A 57 -29.83 9.52 -1.43
C ARG A 57 -29.05 8.65 -0.43
N LEU A 58 -29.48 7.42 -0.15
CA LEU A 58 -28.73 6.47 0.68
C LEU A 58 -27.34 6.15 0.11
N LEU A 59 -27.15 6.27 -1.20
CA LEU A 59 -25.84 6.09 -1.85
C LEU A 59 -24.80 7.13 -1.41
N LEU A 60 -25.21 8.29 -0.89
CA LEU A 60 -24.30 9.31 -0.35
C LEU A 60 -23.51 8.84 0.88
N LEU A 61 -23.94 7.75 1.52
CA LEU A 61 -23.18 7.13 2.60
C LEU A 61 -21.90 6.46 2.08
N LEU A 62 -21.88 5.99 0.82
CA LEU A 62 -20.77 5.23 0.26
C LEU A 62 -19.48 6.06 0.14
N PRO A 63 -19.49 7.31 -0.37
CA PRO A 63 -18.32 8.18 -0.33
C PRO A 63 -17.76 8.41 1.07
N VAL A 64 -18.62 8.57 2.08
CA VAL A 64 -18.19 8.82 3.47
C VAL A 64 -17.53 7.57 4.07
N LEU A 65 -18.19 6.42 3.94
CA LEU A 65 -17.65 5.14 4.43
C LEU A 65 -16.35 4.76 3.71
N SER A 66 -16.34 4.88 2.38
CA SER A 66 -15.16 4.59 1.57
C SER A 66 -14.00 5.54 1.88
N ALA A 67 -14.27 6.81 2.18
CA ALA A 67 -13.24 7.76 2.57
C ALA A 67 -12.63 7.40 3.94
N ALA A 68 -13.47 7.14 4.95
CA ALA A 68 -13.01 6.77 6.29
C ALA A 68 -12.16 5.48 6.29
N LEU A 69 -12.65 4.44 5.61
CA LEU A 69 -11.96 3.16 5.49
C LEU A 69 -10.74 3.26 4.57
N GLY A 70 -10.87 3.90 3.41
CA GLY A 70 -9.81 4.02 2.41
C GLY A 70 -8.62 4.86 2.89
N LEU A 71 -8.86 5.95 3.62
CA LEU A 71 -7.78 6.74 4.25
C LEU A 71 -7.07 5.95 5.35
N SER A 72 -7.80 5.17 6.14
CA SER A 72 -7.23 4.27 7.15
C SER A 72 -6.31 3.23 6.52
N VAL A 73 -6.77 2.59 5.43
CA VAL A 73 -5.94 1.66 4.64
C VAL A 73 -4.69 2.37 4.12
N ALA A 74 -4.84 3.56 3.52
CA ALA A 74 -3.71 4.32 2.97
C ALA A 74 -2.64 4.66 4.03
N ALA A 75 -3.06 5.09 5.22
CA ALA A 75 -2.17 5.40 6.33
C ALA A 75 -1.33 4.19 6.77
N GLN A 76 -1.95 3.00 6.87
CA GLN A 76 -1.26 1.81 7.38
C GLN A 76 -0.20 1.24 6.45
N TYR A 77 -0.34 1.42 5.13
CA TYR A 77 0.70 1.01 4.19
C TYR A 77 2.02 1.76 4.39
N ARG A 78 1.97 3.00 4.87
CA ARG A 78 3.18 3.79 5.17
C ARG A 78 4.00 3.12 6.27
N ASP A 79 3.34 2.73 7.35
CA ASP A 79 3.98 2.11 8.50
C ASP A 79 4.61 0.76 8.12
N GLY A 80 3.90 -0.06 7.34
CA GLY A 80 4.42 -1.35 6.86
C GLY A 80 5.67 -1.17 5.98
N ARG A 81 5.72 -0.12 5.16
CA ARG A 81 6.90 0.20 4.35
C ARG A 81 8.08 0.62 5.22
N ILE A 82 7.87 1.46 6.23
CA ILE A 82 8.92 1.90 7.16
C ILE A 82 9.48 0.70 7.91
N ALA A 83 8.61 -0.18 8.43
CA ALA A 83 9.00 -1.42 9.08
C ALA A 83 9.85 -2.33 8.16
N GLY A 84 9.43 -2.49 6.90
CA GLY A 84 10.19 -3.25 5.89
C GLY A 84 11.49 -2.59 5.45
N GLN A 85 11.62 -1.26 5.55
CA GLN A 85 12.87 -0.54 5.31
C GLN A 85 13.84 -0.70 6.48
N TYR A 86 13.35 -0.63 7.71
CA TYR A 86 14.16 -0.85 8.91
C TYR A 86 14.75 -2.26 8.94
N LEU A 87 13.94 -3.28 8.62
CA LEU A 87 14.42 -4.66 8.54
C LEU A 87 15.58 -4.82 7.54
N GLU A 88 15.49 -4.13 6.39
CA GLU A 88 16.46 -4.24 5.31
C GLU A 88 17.72 -3.39 5.54
N GLN A 89 17.55 -2.16 6.03
CA GLN A 89 18.64 -1.17 6.11
C GLN A 89 19.39 -1.24 7.44
N VAL A 90 18.73 -1.71 8.49
CA VAL A 90 19.29 -1.73 9.85
C VAL A 90 19.53 -3.15 10.31
N LEU A 91 18.48 -3.98 10.36
CA LEU A 91 18.58 -5.30 10.98
C LEU A 91 19.41 -6.29 10.15
N ARG A 92 19.16 -6.37 8.83
CA ARG A 92 19.87 -7.29 7.95
C ARG A 92 21.39 -7.05 7.94
N PRO A 93 21.90 -5.81 7.77
CA PRO A 93 23.33 -5.54 7.84
C PRO A 93 23.94 -5.72 9.23
N ALA A 94 23.15 -5.52 10.30
CA ALA A 94 23.61 -5.76 11.67
C ALA A 94 23.80 -7.26 11.95
N ILE A 95 22.85 -8.09 11.51
CA ILE A 95 22.91 -9.55 11.65
C ILE A 95 24.02 -10.13 10.77
N ALA A 96 24.12 -9.73 9.50
CA ALA A 96 25.18 -10.20 8.60
C ALA A 96 26.59 -9.88 9.13
N ARG A 97 26.78 -8.69 9.73
CA ARG A 97 28.05 -8.33 10.40
C ARG A 97 28.34 -9.19 11.64
N HIS A 98 27.30 -9.71 12.31
CA HIS A 98 27.45 -10.55 13.50
C HIS A 98 27.66 -12.04 13.18
N THR A 99 27.05 -12.56 12.11
CA THR A 99 27.14 -13.98 11.71
C THR A 99 28.16 -14.25 10.62
N GLY A 100 28.59 -13.23 9.86
CA GLY A 100 29.43 -13.41 8.67
C GLY A 100 28.68 -14.01 7.47
N ASP A 101 27.37 -14.22 7.59
CA ASP A 101 26.53 -14.83 6.56
C ASP A 101 25.49 -13.82 6.07
N GLU A 102 25.68 -13.32 4.85
CA GLU A 102 24.77 -12.39 4.18
C GLU A 102 23.50 -13.08 3.62
N THR A 103 23.49 -14.42 3.57
CA THR A 103 22.43 -15.23 2.98
C THR A 103 21.35 -15.66 3.97
N LEU A 104 21.51 -15.33 5.25
CA LEU A 104 20.58 -15.68 6.33
C LEU A 104 19.14 -15.18 6.09
N PHE A 105 18.97 -14.11 5.29
CA PHE A 105 17.68 -13.59 4.81
C PHE A 105 17.43 -13.89 3.32
N GLY A 106 17.86 -15.05 2.84
CA GLY A 106 17.78 -15.46 1.43
C GLY A 106 16.35 -15.51 0.88
N TRP A 107 15.39 -15.99 1.68
CA TRP A 107 13.96 -15.99 1.29
C TRP A 107 13.42 -14.59 1.03
N GLU A 108 13.71 -13.63 1.92
CA GLU A 108 13.22 -12.25 1.79
C GLU A 108 13.78 -11.58 0.53
N THR A 109 15.08 -11.81 0.28
CA THR A 109 15.76 -11.32 -0.92
C THR A 109 15.13 -11.93 -2.19
N TYR A 110 14.98 -13.26 -2.21
CA TYR A 110 14.39 -14.01 -3.32
C TYR A 110 12.95 -13.58 -3.63
N TYR A 111 12.13 -13.47 -2.58
CA TYR A 111 10.73 -13.08 -2.68
C TYR A 111 10.58 -11.64 -3.15
N ARG A 112 11.38 -10.71 -2.63
CA ARG A 112 11.35 -9.30 -3.02
C ARG A 112 11.79 -9.11 -4.47
N GLN A 113 12.80 -9.84 -4.95
CA GLN A 113 13.23 -9.77 -6.35
C GLN A 113 12.10 -10.15 -7.32
N ARG A 114 11.26 -11.14 -6.94
CA ARG A 114 10.11 -11.59 -7.76
C ARG A 114 8.82 -10.78 -7.55
N LYS A 115 8.58 -10.22 -6.37
CA LYS A 115 7.32 -9.48 -6.05
C LYS A 115 7.21 -8.10 -6.71
N HIS A 116 8.23 -7.64 -7.45
CA HIS A 116 8.34 -6.26 -7.97
C HIS A 116 7.13 -5.75 -8.78
N ASN A 117 6.28 -6.64 -9.33
CA ASN A 117 5.11 -6.27 -10.14
C ASN A 117 3.77 -6.19 -9.39
N GLY A 118 3.60 -6.82 -8.23
CA GLY A 118 2.29 -7.00 -7.59
C GLY A 118 1.68 -5.73 -6.96
N HIS A 119 2.52 -4.77 -6.57
CA HIS A 119 2.06 -3.60 -5.80
C HIS A 119 1.23 -2.59 -6.60
N LEU A 120 1.41 -2.53 -7.93
CA LEU A 120 0.66 -1.59 -8.78
C LEU A 120 -0.76 -2.10 -9.07
N GLY A 121 -0.89 -3.39 -9.40
CA GLY A 121 -2.20 -4.01 -9.63
C GLY A 121 -3.08 -3.96 -8.39
N GLN A 122 -2.50 -4.26 -7.22
CA GLN A 122 -3.21 -4.11 -5.95
C GLN A 122 -3.58 -2.65 -5.65
N ALA A 123 -2.69 -1.69 -5.93
CA ALA A 123 -3.02 -0.27 -5.77
C ALA A 123 -4.23 0.07 -6.64
N ILE A 124 -4.18 -0.20 -7.95
CA ILE A 124 -5.27 0.05 -8.92
C ILE A 124 -6.58 -0.60 -8.47
N ALA A 125 -6.55 -1.88 -8.07
CA ALA A 125 -7.74 -2.58 -7.56
C ALA A 125 -8.34 -1.86 -6.35
N MET A 126 -7.51 -1.41 -5.40
CA MET A 126 -7.99 -0.61 -4.26
C MET A 126 -8.53 0.75 -4.69
N GLY A 127 -7.95 1.39 -5.71
CA GLY A 127 -8.50 2.61 -6.31
C GLY A 127 -9.86 2.39 -6.98
N LEU A 128 -10.09 1.21 -7.54
CA LEU A 128 -11.39 0.88 -8.11
C LEU A 128 -12.44 0.64 -7.01
N ILE A 129 -12.07 -0.10 -5.96
CA ILE A 129 -13.00 -0.49 -4.89
C ILE A 129 -13.42 0.69 -4.01
N PHE A 130 -12.48 1.58 -3.64
CA PHE A 130 -12.79 2.68 -2.72
C PHE A 130 -13.29 3.93 -3.47
N PRO A 131 -12.45 4.69 -4.21
CA PRO A 131 -12.94 5.89 -4.90
C PRO A 131 -13.81 5.57 -6.13
N GLY A 132 -13.62 4.42 -6.81
CA GLY A 132 -14.44 4.06 -7.97
C GLY A 132 -15.92 3.89 -7.61
N VAL A 133 -16.23 3.08 -6.59
CA VAL A 133 -17.60 2.90 -6.11
C VAL A 133 -18.21 4.20 -5.61
N SER A 134 -17.42 5.00 -4.88
CA SER A 134 -17.86 6.30 -4.36
C SER A 134 -18.19 7.30 -5.48
N THR A 135 -17.38 7.32 -6.54
CA THR A 135 -17.62 8.16 -7.73
C THR A 135 -18.93 7.77 -8.40
N LEU A 136 -19.18 6.48 -8.58
CA LEU A 136 -20.42 5.99 -9.18
C LEU A 136 -21.63 6.35 -8.32
N ALA A 137 -21.57 6.09 -7.01
CA ALA A 137 -22.62 6.44 -6.07
C ALA A 137 -22.98 7.93 -6.16
N LEU A 138 -21.96 8.80 -6.18
CA LEU A 138 -22.12 10.24 -6.22
C LEU A 138 -22.69 10.74 -7.57
N ALA A 139 -22.30 10.10 -8.69
CA ALA A 139 -22.86 10.37 -10.01
C ALA A 139 -24.34 9.96 -10.12
N PHE A 140 -24.72 8.80 -9.55
CA PHE A 140 -26.11 8.33 -9.55
C PHE A 140 -27.04 9.18 -8.68
N THR A 141 -26.51 9.86 -7.66
CA THR A 141 -27.32 10.76 -6.81
C THR A 141 -27.55 12.14 -7.41
N LEU A 142 -26.80 12.54 -8.45
CA LEU A 142 -26.89 13.86 -9.09
C LEU A 142 -28.31 14.24 -9.56
N PRO A 143 -29.07 13.38 -10.26
CA PRO A 143 -30.41 13.73 -10.75
C PRO A 143 -31.50 13.77 -9.67
N SER A 144 -31.22 13.37 -8.43
CA SER A 144 -32.22 13.26 -7.35
C SER A 144 -32.16 14.39 -6.31
N MET A 145 -31.48 15.49 -6.65
CA MET A 145 -31.26 16.64 -5.76
C MET A 145 -32.34 17.70 -5.92
N ASP A 146 -33.26 17.73 -4.96
CA ASP A 146 -34.35 18.71 -4.97
C ASP A 146 -34.26 19.70 -3.80
N SER A 147 -33.48 19.39 -2.75
CA SER A 147 -33.35 20.22 -1.55
C SER A 147 -31.92 20.73 -1.32
N TRP A 148 -31.81 21.87 -0.65
CA TRP A 148 -30.53 22.40 -0.14
C TRP A 148 -29.82 21.42 0.79
N ILE A 149 -30.56 20.62 1.57
CA ILE A 149 -29.99 19.59 2.44
C ILE A 149 -29.29 18.51 1.60
N ASP A 150 -29.88 18.13 0.46
CA ASP A 150 -29.30 17.14 -0.45
C ASP A 150 -28.04 17.68 -1.11
N LEU A 151 -28.05 18.97 -1.49
CA LEU A 151 -26.88 19.65 -2.01
C LEU A 151 -25.75 19.68 -0.96
N ALA A 152 -26.05 19.99 0.29
CA ALA A 152 -25.07 20.00 1.37
C ALA A 152 -24.50 18.59 1.65
N ALA A 153 -25.36 17.57 1.70
CA ALA A 153 -24.95 16.18 1.89
C ALA A 153 -24.10 15.67 0.72
N TRP A 154 -24.45 16.05 -0.51
CA TRP A 154 -23.65 15.74 -1.69
C TRP A 154 -22.31 16.45 -1.69
N ALA A 155 -22.27 17.75 -1.36
CA ALA A 155 -21.03 18.51 -1.27
C ALA A 155 -20.08 17.94 -0.21
N LEU A 156 -20.62 17.53 0.95
CA LEU A 156 -19.85 16.82 1.98
C LEU A 156 -19.28 15.50 1.45
N SER A 157 -20.10 14.71 0.78
CA SER A 157 -19.71 13.43 0.19
C SER A 157 -18.65 13.60 -0.91
N ALA A 158 -18.78 14.63 -1.73
CA ALA A 158 -17.81 15.00 -2.76
C ALA A 158 -16.49 15.45 -2.13
N GLY A 159 -16.54 16.25 -1.06
CA GLY A 159 -15.37 16.62 -0.28
C GLY A 159 -14.63 15.41 0.30
N MET A 160 -15.36 14.46 0.87
CA MET A 160 -14.77 13.20 1.37
C MET A 160 -14.15 12.35 0.25
N LEU A 161 -14.80 12.28 -0.92
CA LEU A 161 -14.26 11.61 -2.09
C LEU A 161 -12.98 12.29 -2.58
N LEU A 162 -12.93 13.62 -2.63
CA LEU A 162 -11.72 14.36 -3.02
C LEU A 162 -10.57 14.10 -2.04
N LEU A 163 -10.83 14.08 -0.74
CA LEU A 163 -9.82 13.72 0.28
C LEU A 163 -9.30 12.29 0.06
N LEU A 164 -10.18 11.34 -0.24
CA LEU A 164 -9.81 9.96 -0.54
C LEU A 164 -8.95 9.87 -1.81
N ILE A 165 -9.35 10.54 -2.89
CA ILE A 165 -8.60 10.60 -4.15
C ILE A 165 -7.23 11.26 -3.92
N PHE A 166 -7.16 12.33 -3.14
CA PHE A 166 -5.90 13.00 -2.80
C PHE A 166 -4.97 12.08 -1.98
N GLY A 167 -5.48 11.44 -0.94
CA GLY A 167 -4.73 10.47 -0.14
C GLY A 167 -4.23 9.28 -0.96
N TRP A 168 -5.03 8.82 -1.92
CA TRP A 168 -4.65 7.69 -2.77
C TRP A 168 -3.71 8.07 -3.93
N SER A 169 -3.90 9.24 -4.54
CA SER A 169 -3.05 9.75 -5.63
C SER A 169 -1.65 10.11 -5.14
N SER A 170 -1.50 10.74 -3.98
CA SER A 170 -0.20 11.00 -3.36
C SER A 170 0.63 9.73 -3.21
N ARG A 171 -0.01 8.64 -2.77
CA ARG A 171 0.59 7.30 -2.71
C ARG A 171 0.97 6.77 -4.08
N LEU A 172 0.07 6.85 -5.07
CA LEU A 172 0.32 6.28 -6.39
C LEU A 172 1.46 7.01 -7.10
N ILE A 173 1.56 8.33 -6.92
CA ILE A 173 2.67 9.16 -7.37
C ILE A 173 3.98 8.71 -6.72
N GLU A 174 3.98 8.44 -5.41
CA GLU A 174 5.17 7.93 -4.71
C GLU A 174 5.63 6.58 -5.29
N MET A 175 4.71 5.67 -5.56
CA MET A 175 5.01 4.35 -6.15
C MET A 175 5.55 4.49 -7.58
N ILE A 176 4.96 5.38 -8.39
CA ILE A 176 5.45 5.68 -9.75
C ILE A 176 6.85 6.30 -9.69
N ARG A 177 7.09 7.23 -8.77
CA ARG A 177 8.39 7.90 -8.60
C ARG A 177 9.48 6.89 -8.25
N VAL A 178 9.22 5.98 -7.31
CA VAL A 178 10.15 4.89 -6.95
C VAL A 178 10.45 3.99 -8.15
N ARG A 179 9.45 3.70 -9.00
CA ARG A 179 9.65 2.92 -10.24
C ARG A 179 10.47 3.67 -11.29
N ARG A 180 10.23 4.97 -11.48
CA ARG A 180 10.97 5.80 -12.46
C ARG A 180 12.43 5.99 -12.06
N GLY A 181 12.72 6.25 -10.79
CA GLY A 181 14.10 6.43 -10.31
C GLY A 181 14.99 5.19 -10.44
N ARG A 182 14.41 3.98 -10.51
CA ARG A 182 15.16 2.72 -10.69
C ARG A 182 15.40 2.31 -12.14
N ARG A 183 14.84 2.98 -13.14
CA ARG A 183 15.10 2.68 -14.56
C ARG A 183 16.43 3.28 -15.08
N GLN A 184 17.15 4.03 -14.25
CA GLN A 184 18.39 4.73 -14.63
C GLN A 184 19.77 4.10 -14.31
N PRO A 185 19.96 2.92 -13.68
CA PRO A 185 21.32 2.43 -13.39
C PRO A 185 22.06 1.72 -14.53
N THR A 186 21.42 1.36 -15.65
CA THR A 186 22.09 0.55 -16.70
C THR A 186 22.74 1.35 -17.81
N ALA A 187 22.35 2.61 -18.03
CA ALA A 187 22.93 3.42 -19.11
C ALA A 187 24.34 3.96 -18.80
N VAL A 188 24.79 3.89 -17.54
CA VAL A 188 26.12 4.36 -17.10
C VAL A 188 27.12 3.21 -17.01
N ALA A 189 26.67 2.00 -16.65
CA ALA A 189 27.55 0.82 -16.57
C ALA A 189 28.07 0.38 -17.95
N GLU A 190 27.31 0.60 -19.02
CA GLU A 190 27.70 0.25 -20.39
C GLU A 190 28.75 1.22 -21.00
N ARG A 191 28.96 2.39 -20.39
CA ARG A 191 30.01 3.35 -20.83
C ARG A 191 31.36 3.18 -20.14
N LEU A 192 31.46 2.29 -19.15
CA LEU A 192 32.67 2.11 -18.34
C LEU A 192 33.43 0.81 -18.64
N ILE A 193 33.01 0.04 -19.65
CA ILE A 193 33.83 -1.05 -20.19
C ILE A 193 34.66 -0.45 -21.33
N PRO A 194 35.94 -0.08 -21.13
CA PRO A 194 36.81 0.23 -22.25
C PRO A 194 36.89 -1.01 -23.13
N ALA A 195 36.61 -0.83 -24.43
CA ALA A 195 36.79 -1.85 -25.44
C ALA A 195 38.21 -2.44 -25.27
N ALA A 196 38.29 -3.72 -24.93
CA ALA A 196 39.55 -4.45 -24.90
C ALA A 196 40.24 -4.23 -26.26
N ALA A 197 41.45 -3.67 -26.21
CA ALA A 197 42.25 -3.42 -27.39
C ALA A 197 42.51 -4.74 -28.13
N PRO A 198 42.42 -4.77 -29.48
CA PRO A 198 42.75 -5.97 -30.24
C PRO A 198 44.24 -6.28 -30.07
N GLU A 199 44.53 -7.49 -29.59
CA GLU A 199 45.88 -8.05 -29.64
C GLU A 199 46.33 -8.09 -31.10
N ALA A 200 47.41 -7.36 -31.40
CA ALA A 200 48.05 -7.33 -32.71
C ALA A 200 48.86 -8.64 -32.92
N PRO A 201 48.98 -9.12 -34.18
CA PRO A 201 49.52 -10.43 -34.54
C PRO A 201 51.03 -10.57 -34.34
#